data_AF-A0A264W4H5-F1
#
_entry.id   AF-A0A264W4H5-F1
#
_cell.length_a   1.000
_cell.length_b   1.000
_cell.length_c   1.000
_cell.angle_alpha   90.00
_cell.angle_beta   90.00
_cell.angle_gamma   90.00
#
_symmetry.space_group_name_H-M   'P 1'
#
loop_
_entity.id
_entity.type
_entity.pdbx_description
1 polymer ?
#
loop_
_entity_poly.entity_id
_entity_poly.type
_entity_poly.pdbx_seq_one_letter_code
_entity_poly.pdbx_strand_id
1 'polypeptide(L)'
;MNPKVIPKNQSMDMKEKLQGKEEWKRFARRVQKNPFVKNHLLNRENQKCSWCGWSIDNDFVVHHIDYDHVCEYKVMREYPSSTVKRPKRMVKVPDCESCSMANPNLFSGCMSRLTPVHKLCNFKIEKNMDSSN
;
A
#
# COMPACT_ATOMS: atom_id res chain seq x y z
N MET A 1 8.35 18.20 -5.03
CA MET A 1 8.25 17.05 -4.11
C MET A 1 7.07 17.30 -3.20
N ASN A 2 6.27 16.28 -2.88
CA ASN A 2 5.03 16.45 -2.14
C ASN A 2 5.15 15.91 -0.69
N PRO A 3 5.36 16.78 0.32
CA PRO A 3 5.57 16.35 1.71
C PRO A 3 4.36 15.62 2.31
N LYS A 4 3.15 15.77 1.72
CA LYS A 4 1.95 15.04 2.17
C LYS A 4 2.04 13.52 1.98
N VAL A 5 3.02 13.06 1.21
CA VAL A 5 3.27 11.62 0.99
C VAL A 5 4.16 11.04 2.10
N ILE A 6 4.82 11.87 2.93
CA ILE A 6 5.59 11.38 4.07
C ILE A 6 4.61 10.72 5.07
N PRO A 7 4.88 9.47 5.51
CA PRO A 7 4.01 8.79 6.46
C PRO A 7 3.80 9.60 7.75
N LYS A 8 2.55 9.70 8.21
CA LYS A 8 2.19 10.39 9.45
C LYS A 8 2.65 9.68 10.72
N ASN A 9 2.90 8.38 10.61
CA ASN A 9 3.30 7.49 11.70
C ASN A 9 4.17 6.37 11.14
N GLN A 10 5.03 5.79 11.97
CA GLN A 10 5.84 4.66 11.55
C GLN A 10 5.04 3.36 11.61
N SER A 11 5.36 2.43 10.69
CA SER A 11 4.71 1.13 10.66
C SER A 11 4.93 0.33 11.95
N MET A 12 6.07 0.50 12.63
CA MET A 12 6.39 -0.27 13.83
C MET A 12 5.63 0.24 15.05
N ASP A 13 5.52 1.56 15.22
CA ASP A 13 4.72 2.18 16.28
C ASP A 13 3.25 1.76 16.17
N MET A 14 2.69 1.79 14.95
CA MET A 14 1.30 1.39 14.74
C MET A 14 1.09 -0.11 14.89
N LYS A 15 2.10 -0.93 14.58
CA LYS A 15 2.07 -2.37 14.87
C LYS A 15 1.95 -2.61 16.38
N GLU A 16 2.71 -1.89 17.20
CA GLU A 16 2.67 -2.01 18.65
C GLU A 16 1.32 -1.53 19.20
N LYS A 17 0.90 -0.31 18.83
CA LYS A 17 -0.40 0.29 19.21
C LYS A 17 -1.58 -0.63 18.91
N LEU A 18 -1.59 -1.24 17.71
CA LEU A 18 -2.67 -2.11 17.24
C LEU A 18 -2.45 -3.59 17.58
N GLN A 19 -1.44 -3.90 18.43
CA GLN A 19 -1.10 -5.24 18.91
C GLN A 19 -0.82 -6.25 17.78
N GLY A 20 -0.38 -5.77 16.62
CA GLY A 20 -0.01 -6.61 15.47
C GLY A 20 -1.12 -7.54 14.98
N LYS A 21 -2.40 -7.16 15.18
CA LYS A 21 -3.57 -7.96 14.79
C LYS A 21 -3.57 -8.29 13.29
N GLU A 22 -4.22 -9.39 12.89
CA GLU A 22 -4.22 -9.82 11.48
C GLU A 22 -4.88 -8.80 10.55
N GLU A 23 -5.87 -8.06 11.03
CA GLU A 23 -6.53 -6.96 10.33
C GLU A 23 -5.55 -5.84 9.98
N TRP A 24 -4.65 -5.51 10.91
CA TRP A 24 -3.57 -4.57 10.66
C TRP A 24 -2.59 -5.13 9.64
N LYS A 25 -2.17 -6.40 9.75
CA LYS A 25 -1.26 -7.02 8.77
C LYS A 25 -1.87 -7.10 7.37
N ARG A 26 -3.18 -7.32 7.25
CA ARG A 26 -3.90 -7.27 5.96
C ARG A 26 -3.72 -5.91 5.29
N PHE A 27 -3.89 -4.82 6.03
CA PHE A 27 -3.65 -3.47 5.55
C PHE A 27 -2.15 -3.18 5.36
N ALA A 28 -1.36 -3.17 6.42
CA ALA A 28 0.03 -2.70 6.41
C ALA A 28 0.97 -3.55 5.53
N ARG A 29 0.71 -4.86 5.38
CA ARG A 29 1.68 -5.78 4.73
C ARG A 29 1.17 -6.44 3.46
N ARG A 30 -0.14 -6.66 3.33
CA ARG A 30 -0.72 -7.44 2.23
C ARG A 30 -1.36 -6.57 1.15
N VAL A 31 -2.00 -5.45 1.51
CA VAL A 31 -2.74 -4.59 0.55
C VAL A 31 -1.87 -4.09 -0.60
N GLN A 32 -0.61 -3.71 -0.31
CA GLN A 32 0.35 -3.20 -1.30
C GLN A 32 0.74 -4.21 -2.40
N LYS A 33 0.45 -5.50 -2.17
CA LYS A 33 0.71 -6.59 -3.12
C LYS A 33 -0.51 -6.93 -3.99
N ASN A 34 -1.67 -6.31 -3.71
CA ASN A 34 -2.89 -6.58 -4.44
C ASN A 34 -2.85 -5.86 -5.81
N PRO A 35 -2.99 -6.58 -6.95
CA PRO A 35 -2.99 -5.98 -8.29
C PRO A 35 -4.13 -4.98 -8.54
N PHE A 36 -5.33 -5.27 -8.03
CA PHE A 36 -6.47 -4.36 -8.14
C PHE A 36 -6.19 -3.03 -7.44
N VAL A 37 -5.61 -3.09 -6.23
CA VAL A 37 -5.20 -1.87 -5.48
C VAL A 37 -4.15 -1.09 -6.25
N LYS A 38 -3.14 -1.76 -6.81
CA LYS A 38 -2.12 -1.12 -7.65
C LYS A 38 -2.75 -0.36 -8.82
N ASN A 39 -3.61 -1.02 -9.58
CA ASN A 39 -4.26 -0.42 -10.74
C ASN A 39 -5.19 0.73 -10.34
N HIS A 40 -5.98 0.56 -9.28
CA HIS A 40 -6.86 1.60 -8.76
C HIS A 40 -6.08 2.86 -8.39
N LEU A 41 -4.99 2.72 -7.63
CA LEU A 41 -4.16 3.85 -7.20
C LEU A 41 -3.47 4.53 -8.39
N LEU A 42 -2.94 3.76 -9.33
CA LEU A 42 -2.28 4.32 -10.51
C LEU A 42 -3.26 5.13 -11.37
N ASN A 43 -4.48 4.62 -11.56
CA ASN A 43 -5.54 5.33 -12.28
C ASN A 43 -5.99 6.59 -11.53
N ARG A 44 -6.17 6.50 -10.21
CA ARG A 44 -6.56 7.64 -9.35
C ARG A 44 -5.58 8.81 -9.48
N GLU A 45 -4.28 8.52 -9.61
CA GLU A 45 -3.23 9.52 -9.72
C GLU A 45 -2.84 9.86 -11.17
N ASN A 46 -3.66 9.47 -12.16
CA ASN A 46 -3.38 9.70 -13.59
C ASN A 46 -2.00 9.19 -14.03
N GLN A 47 -1.63 8.00 -13.57
CA GLN A 47 -0.34 7.35 -13.83
C GLN A 47 0.88 8.15 -13.33
N LYS A 48 0.70 9.07 -12.38
CA LYS A 48 1.79 9.87 -11.82
C LYS A 48 2.21 9.37 -10.44
N CYS A 49 3.50 9.52 -10.17
CA CYS A 49 4.05 9.34 -8.84
C CYS A 49 3.61 10.48 -7.93
N SER A 50 2.94 10.17 -6.82
CA SER A 50 2.41 11.20 -5.92
C SER A 50 3.50 12.01 -5.21
N TRP A 51 4.76 11.54 -5.22
CA TRP A 51 5.90 12.25 -4.63
C TRP A 51 6.54 13.28 -5.56
N CYS A 52 6.92 12.86 -6.78
CA CYS A 52 7.65 13.73 -7.72
C CYS A 52 6.76 14.32 -8.82
N GLY A 53 5.54 13.79 -9.02
CA GLY A 53 4.60 14.23 -10.05
C GLY A 53 4.88 13.72 -11.47
N TRP A 54 5.99 13.01 -11.67
CA TRP A 54 6.34 12.42 -12.96
C TRP A 54 5.60 11.11 -13.22
N SER A 55 5.42 10.77 -14.49
CA SER A 55 4.77 9.54 -14.93
C SER A 55 5.48 8.29 -14.39
N ILE A 56 4.69 7.26 -14.12
CA ILE A 56 5.15 5.93 -13.75
C ILE A 56 5.13 5.08 -15.02
N ASP A 57 6.30 5.00 -15.67
CA ASP A 57 6.46 4.24 -16.93
C ASP A 57 6.84 2.77 -16.68
N ASN A 58 7.16 2.41 -15.43
CA ASN A 58 7.73 1.13 -14.99
C ASN A 58 7.13 0.67 -13.64
N ASP A 59 7.70 -0.38 -13.05
CA ASP A 59 7.30 -0.91 -11.74
C ASP A 59 7.38 0.15 -10.62
N PHE A 60 6.34 0.19 -9.77
CA PHE A 60 6.15 1.15 -8.70
C PHE A 60 5.75 0.44 -7.40
N VAL A 61 5.76 1.18 -6.29
CA VAL A 61 5.30 0.68 -5.01
C VAL A 61 4.05 1.41 -4.55
N VAL A 62 3.17 0.66 -3.90
CA VAL A 62 2.09 1.24 -3.12
C VAL A 62 2.69 1.66 -1.79
N HIS A 63 2.71 2.96 -1.54
CA HIS A 63 3.26 3.58 -0.36
C HIS A 63 2.15 3.95 0.62
N HIS A 64 2.34 3.63 1.89
CA HIS A 64 1.43 4.02 2.97
C HIS A 64 1.76 5.43 3.46
N ILE A 65 0.79 6.33 3.44
CA ILE A 65 0.91 7.67 4.05
C ILE A 65 0.43 7.67 5.51
N ASP A 66 -0.26 6.60 5.93
CA ASP A 66 -0.80 6.42 7.27
C ASP A 66 -0.96 4.91 7.57
N TYR A 67 -0.30 4.43 8.62
CA TYR A 67 -0.38 3.05 9.11
C TYR A 67 -1.40 2.86 10.25
N ASP A 68 -2.06 3.92 10.75
CA ASP A 68 -3.08 3.86 11.80
C ASP A 68 -4.44 3.42 11.24
N HIS A 69 -4.47 2.21 10.69
CA HIS A 69 -5.65 1.66 10.05
C HIS A 69 -5.64 0.13 10.04
N VAL A 70 -6.83 -0.47 10.04
CA VAL A 70 -7.03 -1.92 10.01
C VAL A 70 -7.97 -2.29 8.86
N CYS A 71 -7.70 -3.42 8.21
CA CYS A 71 -8.55 -3.96 7.15
C CYS A 71 -9.52 -4.99 7.74
N GLU A 72 -10.79 -4.61 7.87
CA GLU A 72 -11.84 -5.45 8.44
C GLU A 72 -12.39 -6.48 7.45
N TYR A 73 -12.15 -6.32 6.15
CA TYR A 73 -12.59 -7.25 5.14
C TYR A 73 -11.84 -8.59 5.26
N LYS A 74 -12.59 -9.67 5.47
CA LYS A 74 -12.03 -10.99 5.83
C LYS A 74 -11.77 -11.89 4.63
N VAL A 75 -12.40 -11.63 3.49
CA VAL A 75 -12.23 -12.44 2.27
C VAL A 75 -10.84 -12.19 1.69
N MET A 76 -10.12 -13.28 1.41
CA MET A 76 -8.76 -13.27 0.89
C MET A 76 -8.73 -13.95 -0.47
N ARG A 77 -7.88 -13.46 -1.37
CA ARG A 77 -7.63 -14.02 -2.70
C ARG A 77 -6.13 -14.25 -2.89
N GLU A 78 -5.78 -15.21 -3.73
CA GLU A 78 -4.39 -15.48 -4.10
C GLU A 78 -4.07 -14.93 -5.48
N TYR A 79 -2.87 -14.36 -5.62
CA TYR A 79 -2.34 -13.89 -6.90
C TYR A 79 -0.94 -14.46 -7.15
N PRO A 80 -0.56 -14.68 -8.41
CA PRO A 80 0.83 -14.98 -8.75
C PRO A 80 1.76 -13.83 -8.32
N SER A 81 2.86 -14.17 -7.67
CA SER A 81 3.93 -13.26 -7.26
C SER A 81 5.26 -13.96 -7.45
N SER A 82 5.50 -14.36 -8.70
CA SER A 82 6.68 -15.12 -9.10
C SER A 82 7.96 -14.33 -8.83
N THR A 83 9.02 -15.05 -8.49
CA THR A 83 10.38 -14.52 -8.36
C THR A 83 11.31 -15.50 -9.05
N VAL A 84 12.52 -15.07 -9.43
CA VAL A 84 13.52 -15.94 -10.06
C VAL A 84 13.74 -17.23 -9.24
N LYS A 85 13.85 -17.10 -7.91
CA LYS A 85 14.05 -18.24 -6.99
C LYS A 85 12.78 -19.06 -6.74
N ARG A 86 11.58 -18.50 -6.97
CA ARG A 86 10.28 -19.14 -6.70
C ARG A 86 9.28 -18.75 -7.79
N PRO A 87 9.32 -19.42 -8.97
CA PRO A 87 8.52 -19.03 -10.12
C PRO A 87 7.02 -19.29 -9.95
N LYS A 88 6.64 -20.28 -9.13
CA LYS A 88 5.23 -20.62 -8.82
C LYS A 88 4.72 -19.98 -7.53
N ARG A 89 5.41 -18.95 -7.01
CA ARG A 89 5.02 -18.32 -5.75
C ARG A 89 3.67 -17.61 -5.89
N MET A 90 2.75 -17.94 -5.00
CA MET A 90 1.48 -17.22 -4.81
C MET A 90 1.56 -16.31 -3.59
N VAL A 91 0.80 -15.22 -3.61
CA VAL A 91 0.62 -14.33 -2.47
C VAL A 91 -0.84 -14.20 -2.13
N LYS A 92 -1.16 -14.42 -0.85
CA LYS A 92 -2.49 -14.24 -0.30
C LYS A 92 -2.67 -12.79 0.18
N VAL A 93 -3.67 -12.11 -0.36
CA VAL A 93 -4.00 -10.70 -0.07
C VAL A 93 -5.52 -10.55 0.16
N PRO A 94 -5.99 -9.48 0.81
CA PRO A 94 -7.44 -9.22 0.89
C PRO A 94 -8.04 -9.09 -0.51
N ASP A 95 -9.26 -9.61 -0.71
CA ASP A 95 -9.98 -9.47 -1.97
C ASP A 95 -10.58 -8.06 -2.11
N CYS A 96 -9.69 -7.10 -2.39
CA CYS A 96 -10.04 -5.68 -2.47
C CYS A 96 -11.01 -5.34 -3.61
N GLU A 97 -11.06 -6.15 -4.66
CA GLU A 97 -11.99 -5.98 -5.78
C GLU A 97 -13.43 -6.22 -5.29
N SER A 98 -13.68 -7.38 -4.69
CA SER A 98 -14.97 -7.69 -4.06
C SER A 98 -15.32 -6.68 -2.95
N CYS A 99 -14.33 -6.27 -2.15
CA CYS A 99 -14.52 -5.25 -1.12
C CYS A 99 -14.98 -3.91 -1.69
N SER A 100 -14.42 -3.46 -2.82
CA SER A 100 -14.77 -2.18 -3.43
C SER A 100 -16.24 -2.09 -3.85
N MET A 101 -16.84 -3.22 -4.23
CA MET A 101 -18.24 -3.31 -4.63
C MET A 101 -19.16 -3.51 -3.42
N ALA A 102 -18.81 -4.43 -2.52
CA ALA A 102 -19.68 -4.80 -1.40
C ALA A 102 -19.58 -3.84 -0.21
N ASN A 103 -18.43 -3.20 0.00
CA ASN A 103 -18.14 -2.35 1.15
C ASN A 103 -17.32 -1.11 0.72
N PRO A 104 -17.89 -0.22 -0.11
CA PRO A 104 -17.15 0.91 -0.69
C PRO A 104 -16.52 1.83 0.35
N ASN A 105 -17.15 2.03 1.52
CA ASN A 105 -16.62 2.85 2.60
C ASN A 105 -15.37 2.23 3.27
N LEU A 106 -15.34 0.91 3.43
CA LEU A 106 -14.15 0.22 3.96
C LEU A 106 -13.01 0.31 2.94
N PHE A 107 -13.32 0.10 1.67
CA PHE A 107 -12.35 0.20 0.59
C PHE A 107 -11.77 1.62 0.49
N SER A 108 -12.61 2.65 0.48
CA SER A 108 -12.17 4.05 0.43
C SER A 108 -11.31 4.43 1.63
N GLY A 109 -11.63 3.92 2.83
CA GLY A 109 -10.82 4.10 4.03
C GLY A 109 -9.39 3.55 3.89
N CYS A 110 -9.25 2.36 3.29
CA CYS A 110 -7.94 1.82 2.96
C CYS A 110 -7.23 2.68 1.89
N MET A 111 -7.92 3.00 0.78
CA MET A 111 -7.30 3.67 -0.37
C MET A 111 -6.86 5.10 -0.06
N SER A 112 -7.56 5.82 0.82
CA SER A 112 -7.20 7.20 1.21
C SER A 112 -5.86 7.29 1.96
N ARG A 113 -5.27 6.15 2.33
CA ARG A 113 -4.01 6.03 3.09
C ARG A 113 -2.88 5.42 2.28
N LEU A 114 -3.13 5.19 0.99
CA LEU A 114 -2.19 4.57 0.07
C LEU A 114 -1.99 5.47 -1.14
N THR A 115 -0.80 5.44 -1.72
CA THR A 115 -0.48 6.20 -2.93
C THR A 115 0.60 5.51 -3.76
N PRO A 116 0.59 5.62 -5.10
CA PRO A 116 1.63 5.08 -5.94
C PRO A 116 2.86 6.01 -5.96
N VAL A 117 4.05 5.43 -5.79
CA VAL A 117 5.32 6.15 -5.93
C VAL A 117 6.35 5.29 -6.66
N HIS A 118 7.28 5.94 -7.38
CA HIS A 118 8.45 5.23 -7.90
C HIS A 118 9.26 4.59 -6.76
N LYS A 119 9.91 3.45 -7.04
CA LYS A 119 10.79 2.78 -6.06
C LYS A 119 11.88 3.72 -5.50
N LEU A 120 12.49 4.54 -6.34
CA LEU A 120 13.52 5.50 -5.92
C LEU A 120 12.91 6.62 -5.06
N CYS A 121 11.68 7.06 -5.36
CA CYS A 121 10.98 8.06 -4.57
C CYS A 121 10.63 7.51 -3.19
N ASN A 122 10.20 6.24 -3.10
CA ASN A 122 9.97 5.56 -1.82
C ASN A 122 11.22 5.56 -0.94
N PHE A 123 12.38 5.20 -1.50
CA PHE A 123 13.66 5.24 -0.79
C PHE A 123 14.02 6.64 -0.26
N LYS A 124 13.74 7.69 -1.04
CA LYS A 124 13.96 9.08 -0.60
C LYS A 124 13.02 9.48 0.54
N ILE A 125 11.77 9.02 0.51
CA ILE A 125 10.80 9.28 1.58
C ILE A 125 11.26 8.62 2.88
N GLU A 126 11.70 7.34 2.83
CA GLU A 126 12.22 6.62 3.99
C GLU A 126 13.40 7.36 4.64
N LYS A 127 14.38 7.82 3.84
CA LYS A 127 15.52 8.60 4.36
C LYS A 127 15.14 9.92 5.03
N ASN A 128 14.07 10.59 4.57
CA ASN A 128 13.60 11.81 5.22
C ASN A 128 13.04 11.54 6.63
N MET A 129 12.44 10.36 6.84
CA MET A 129 11.97 9.96 8.16
C MET A 129 13.12 9.67 9.12
N ASP A 130 14.19 9.04 8.64
CA ASP A 130 15.37 8.72 9.47
C ASP A 130 16.15 9.97 9.90
N SER A 131 16.10 11.05 9.11
CA SER A 131 16.80 12.30 9.40
C SER A 131 16.04 13.23 10.37
N SER A 132 14.82 12.86 10.75
CA SER A 132 13.93 13.65 11.62
C SER A 132 13.79 13.06 13.03
N ASN A 133 14.51 11.97 13.32
CA ASN A 133 14.64 11.32 14.62
C ASN A 133 16.05 11.56 15.20
#